data_AF-A0A538S0R2-F1
#
_entry.id   AF-A0A538S0R2-F1
#
_cell.length_a   1.000
_cell.length_b   1.000
_cell.length_c   1.000
_cell.angle_alpha   90.00
_cell.angle_beta   90.00
_cell.angle_gamma   90.00
#
_symmetry.space_group_name_H-M   'P 1'
#
loop_
_entity.id
_entity.type
_entity.pdbx_description
1 polymer ?
#
loop_
_entity_poly.entity_id
_entity_poly.type
_entity_poly.pdbx_seq_one_letter_code
_entity_poly.pdbx_strand_id
1 'polypeptide(L)'
;MNGFLRVSACASAVLAAFLGLDFFQPNLISELGPEVVRLPQFRNMLREQEERGDLLKEQSDAVTCRIERKCGIVAELIAEHITLPEAAAKFRDLEKSGTDRAYPSSWTCPSIRMGDERFYREVIAYAREQLHLKPALAATLGARLEMEMQQERECGGIRLAD
;
A
#
# COMPACT_ATOMS: atom_id res chain seq x y z
N MET A 1 -34.86 19.77 -48.11
CA MET A 1 -34.70 21.23 -47.91
C MET A 1 -35.04 21.73 -46.50
N ASN A 2 -36.02 21.15 -45.78
CA ASN A 2 -36.39 21.63 -44.43
C ASN A 2 -35.32 21.41 -43.33
N GLY A 3 -34.44 20.42 -43.45
CA GLY A 3 -33.37 20.18 -42.49
C GLY A 3 -32.29 21.27 -42.49
N PHE A 4 -31.85 21.72 -43.67
CA PHE A 4 -30.86 22.79 -43.80
C PHE A 4 -31.36 24.14 -43.29
N LEU A 5 -32.64 24.47 -43.54
CA LEU A 5 -33.25 25.70 -43.02
C LEU A 5 -33.34 25.69 -41.48
N ARG A 6 -33.67 24.54 -40.88
CA ARG A 6 -33.71 24.41 -39.42
C ARG A 6 -32.32 24.51 -38.80
N VAL A 7 -31.33 23.85 -39.39
CA VAL A 7 -29.94 23.93 -38.91
C VAL A 7 -29.40 25.36 -39.05
N SER A 8 -29.70 26.05 -40.16
CA SER A 8 -29.32 27.45 -40.36
C SER A 8 -29.99 28.38 -39.34
N ALA A 9 -31.28 28.20 -39.06
CA ALA A 9 -32.02 29.00 -38.07
C ALA A 9 -31.54 28.74 -36.63
N CYS A 10 -31.22 27.50 -36.28
CA CYS A 10 -30.65 27.18 -34.97
C CYS A 10 -29.24 27.77 -34.83
N ALA A 11 -28.41 27.67 -35.87
CA ALA A 11 -27.07 28.24 -35.86
C ALA A 11 -27.10 29.77 -35.70
N SER A 12 -28.00 30.46 -36.40
CA SER A 12 -28.14 31.92 -36.29
C SER A 12 -28.68 32.36 -34.93
N ALA A 13 -29.65 31.64 -34.36
CA ALA A 13 -30.16 31.92 -33.02
C ALA A 13 -29.08 31.74 -31.93
N VAL A 14 -28.27 30.69 -32.05
CA VAL A 14 -27.13 30.44 -31.15
C VAL A 14 -26.09 31.54 -31.30
N LEU A 15 -25.74 31.93 -32.53
CA LEU A 15 -24.78 33.02 -32.77
C LEU A 15 -25.27 34.36 -32.19
N ALA A 16 -26.56 34.67 -32.36
CA ALA A 16 -27.17 35.89 -31.83
C ALA A 16 -27.19 35.91 -30.29
N ALA A 17 -27.43 34.75 -29.67
CA ALA A 17 -27.35 34.61 -28.21
C ALA A 17 -25.92 34.85 -27.70
N PHE A 18 -24.90 34.29 -28.38
CA PHE A 18 -23.49 34.52 -28.03
C PHE A 18 -23.08 35.99 -28.17
N LEU A 19 -23.45 36.65 -29.28
CA LEU A 19 -23.16 38.07 -29.50
C LEU A 19 -23.91 38.98 -28.51
N GLY A 20 -25.15 38.65 -28.17
CA GLY A 20 -25.93 39.38 -27.16
C GLY A 20 -25.32 39.27 -25.76
N LEU A 21 -24.80 38.09 -25.41
CA LEU A 21 -24.10 37.86 -24.14
C LEU A 21 -22.82 38.71 -24.04
N ASP A 22 -22.04 38.78 -25.13
CA ASP A 22 -20.80 39.55 -25.20
C ASP A 22 -21.05 41.06 -25.09
N PHE A 23 -22.16 41.55 -25.65
CA PHE A 23 -22.55 42.96 -25.53
C PHE A 23 -22.98 43.35 -24.11
N PHE A 24 -23.69 42.46 -23.40
CA PHE A 24 -24.18 42.72 -22.04
C PHE A 24 -23.10 42.52 -20.96
N GLN A 25 -22.16 41.59 -21.19
CA GLN A 25 -21.06 41.28 -20.27
C GLN A 25 -19.76 41.04 -21.07
N PRO A 26 -19.00 42.10 -21.42
CA PRO A 26 -17.86 42.02 -22.35
C PRO A 26 -16.67 41.19 -21.87
N ASN A 27 -16.64 40.80 -20.59
CA ASN A 27 -15.58 39.96 -20.04
C ASN A 27 -15.99 38.49 -19.89
N LEU A 28 -17.26 38.11 -20.10
CA LEU A 28 -17.71 36.76 -19.79
C LEU A 28 -17.06 35.70 -20.70
N ILE A 29 -16.98 35.98 -22.01
CA ILE A 29 -16.37 35.07 -22.98
C ILE A 29 -14.84 35.05 -22.79
N SER A 30 -14.25 36.18 -22.43
CA SER A 30 -12.82 36.30 -22.11
C SER A 30 -12.42 35.59 -20.81
N GLU A 31 -13.33 35.48 -19.83
CA GLU A 31 -13.13 34.76 -18.58
C GLU A 31 -13.42 33.25 -18.70
N LEU A 32 -14.43 32.86 -19.49
CA LEU A 32 -14.82 31.45 -19.69
C LEU A 32 -13.97 30.72 -20.74
N GLY A 33 -13.53 31.41 -21.80
CA GLY A 33 -12.71 30.83 -22.86
C GLY A 33 -11.43 30.15 -22.37
N PRO A 34 -10.64 30.77 -21.46
CA PRO A 34 -9.46 30.16 -20.87
C PRO A 34 -9.78 28.91 -20.05
N GLU A 35 -10.90 28.88 -19.32
CA GLU A 35 -11.28 27.72 -18.51
C GLU A 35 -11.73 26.54 -19.36
N VAL A 36 -12.51 26.77 -20.41
CA VAL A 36 -12.97 25.72 -21.33
C VAL A 36 -11.80 25.09 -22.09
N VAL A 37 -10.81 25.90 -22.48
CA VAL A 37 -9.56 25.41 -23.12
C VAL A 37 -8.69 24.62 -22.15
N ARG A 38 -8.77 24.89 -20.84
CA ARG A 38 -8.05 24.14 -19.79
C ARG A 38 -8.78 22.87 -19.34
N LEU A 39 -10.06 22.66 -19.69
CA LEU A 39 -10.81 21.45 -19.33
C LEU A 39 -10.11 20.13 -19.69
N PRO A 40 -9.49 19.96 -20.89
CA PRO A 40 -8.73 18.76 -21.19
C PRO A 40 -7.51 18.57 -20.29
N GLN A 41 -6.84 19.66 -19.88
CA GLN A 41 -5.71 19.62 -18.96
C GLN A 41 -6.17 19.17 -17.57
N PHE A 42 -7.30 19.70 -17.07
CA PHE A 42 -7.88 19.24 -15.81
C PHE A 42 -8.31 17.77 -15.85
N ARG A 43 -8.89 17.31 -16.97
CA ARG A 43 -9.23 15.88 -17.15
C ARG A 43 -7.99 14.99 -17.13
N ASN A 44 -6.92 15.41 -17.80
CA ASN A 44 -5.66 14.67 -17.82
C ASN A 44 -5.01 14.64 -16.43
N MET A 45 -5.04 15.75 -15.69
CA MET A 45 -4.56 15.80 -14.31
C MET A 45 -5.38 14.88 -13.40
N LEU A 46 -6.71 14.88 -13.52
CA LEU A 46 -7.57 13.97 -12.74
C LEU A 46 -7.26 12.51 -13.04
N ARG A 47 -7.09 12.15 -14.33
CA ARG A 47 -6.74 10.80 -14.74
C ARG A 47 -5.36 10.37 -14.23
N GLU A 48 -4.37 11.25 -14.28
CA GLU A 48 -3.03 10.99 -13.75
C GLU A 48 -3.07 10.79 -12.22
N GLN A 49 -3.91 11.54 -11.51
CA GLN A 49 -4.12 11.34 -10.07
C GLN A 49 -4.86 10.05 -9.76
N GLU A 50 -5.82 9.65 -10.59
CA GLU A 50 -6.54 8.38 -10.47
C GLU A 50 -5.61 7.19 -10.71
N GLU A 51 -4.80 7.21 -11.78
CA GLU A 51 -3.80 6.18 -12.09
C GLU A 51 -2.75 6.06 -10.98
N ARG A 52 -2.31 7.19 -10.41
CA ARG A 52 -1.43 7.19 -9.23
C ARG A 52 -2.12 6.65 -7.99
N GLY A 53 -3.39 6.99 -7.79
CA GLY A 53 -4.21 6.49 -6.68
C GLY A 53 -4.35 4.98 -6.74
N ASP A 54 -4.62 4.42 -7.92
CA ASP A 54 -4.74 2.98 -8.14
C ASP A 54 -3.42 2.26 -7.88
N LEU A 55 -2.30 2.81 -8.35
CA LEU A 55 -0.98 2.23 -8.11
C LEU A 55 -0.60 2.27 -6.62
N LEU A 56 -0.86 3.38 -5.93
CA LEU A 56 -0.64 3.48 -4.48
C LEU A 56 -1.54 2.52 -3.70
N LYS A 57 -2.77 2.33 -4.16
CA LYS A 57 -3.71 1.38 -3.55
C LYS A 57 -3.24 -0.06 -3.74
N GLU A 58 -2.79 -0.44 -4.93
CA GLU A 58 -2.23 -1.78 -5.19
C GLU A 58 -1.02 -2.06 -4.29
N GLN A 59 -0.11 -1.09 -4.14
CA GLN A 59 1.02 -1.19 -3.23
C GLN A 59 0.57 -1.30 -1.76
N SER A 60 -0.42 -0.50 -1.35
CA SER A 60 -0.98 -0.55 0.00
C SER A 60 -1.65 -1.89 0.31
N ASP A 61 -2.39 -2.45 -0.65
CA ASP A 61 -3.09 -3.72 -0.51
C ASP A 61 -2.08 -4.87 -0.36
N ALA A 62 -0.98 -4.84 -1.13
CA ALA A 62 0.11 -5.81 -1.02
C ALA A 62 0.78 -5.77 0.37
N VAL A 63 1.07 -4.57 0.88
CA VAL A 63 1.63 -4.37 2.23
C VAL A 63 0.65 -4.86 3.31
N THR A 64 -0.63 -4.50 3.19
CA THR A 64 -1.68 -4.88 4.15
C THR A 64 -1.83 -6.40 4.20
N CYS A 65 -1.95 -7.08 3.05
CA CYS A 65 -2.02 -8.53 2.96
C CYS A 65 -0.80 -9.21 3.62
N ARG A 66 0.40 -8.64 3.46
CA ARG A 66 1.60 -9.16 4.11
C ARG A 66 1.59 -8.99 5.63
N ILE A 67 1.13 -7.84 6.12
CA ILE A 67 0.95 -7.59 7.56
C ILE A 67 -0.05 -8.59 8.14
N GLU A 68 -1.19 -8.77 7.49
CA GLU A 68 -2.23 -9.73 7.93
C GLU A 68 -1.69 -11.16 8.03
N ARG A 69 -0.93 -11.61 7.03
CA ARG A 69 -0.30 -12.94 7.06
C ARG A 69 0.73 -13.07 8.18
N LYS A 70 1.60 -12.07 8.38
CA LYS A 70 2.54 -12.05 9.52
C LYS A 70 1.79 -12.09 10.85
N CYS A 71 0.68 -11.35 10.95
CA CYS A 71 -0.14 -11.34 12.14
C CYS A 71 -0.77 -12.71 12.42
N GLY A 72 -1.24 -13.41 11.40
CA GLY A 72 -1.76 -14.78 11.52
C GLY A 72 -0.72 -15.78 12.03
N ILE A 73 0.51 -15.74 11.48
CA ILE A 73 1.62 -16.59 11.93
C ILE A 73 1.95 -16.32 13.41
N VAL A 74 1.99 -15.05 13.81
CA VAL A 74 2.29 -14.68 15.21
C VAL A 74 1.15 -15.11 16.14
N ALA A 75 -0.11 -15.02 15.70
CA ALA A 75 -1.24 -15.52 16.47
C ALA A 75 -1.14 -17.05 16.68
N GLU A 76 -0.74 -17.82 15.65
CA GLU A 76 -0.46 -19.26 15.79
C GLU A 76 0.68 -19.54 16.78
N LEU A 77 1.75 -18.73 16.75
CA LEU A 77 2.88 -18.85 17.67
C LEU A 77 2.49 -18.54 19.13
N ILE A 78 1.69 -17.49 19.34
CA ILE A 78 1.16 -17.12 20.66
C ILE A 78 0.24 -18.23 21.19
N ALA A 79 -0.58 -18.82 20.32
CA ALA A 79 -1.45 -19.95 20.64
C ALA A 79 -0.71 -21.29 20.79
N GLU A 80 0.62 -21.29 20.66
CA GLU A 80 1.49 -22.47 20.78
C GLU A 80 1.20 -23.57 19.73
N HIS A 81 0.59 -23.19 18.60
CA HIS A 81 0.33 -24.12 17.49
C HIS A 81 1.54 -24.36 16.61
N ILE A 82 2.47 -23.40 16.59
CA ILE A 82 3.74 -23.48 15.87
C ILE A 82 4.88 -23.03 16.77
N THR A 83 6.08 -23.47 16.43
CA THR A 83 7.33 -23.09 17.12
C THR A 83 7.97 -21.85 16.46
N LEU A 84 8.96 -21.26 17.13
CA LEU A 84 9.74 -20.13 16.60
C LEU A 84 10.47 -20.45 15.29
N PRO A 85 11.15 -21.61 15.12
CA PRO A 85 11.74 -22.00 13.84
C PRO A 85 10.71 -22.07 12.71
N GLU A 86 9.55 -22.66 12.96
CA GLU A 86 8.46 -22.77 11.98
C GLU A 86 7.91 -21.39 11.60
N ALA A 87 7.67 -20.53 12.58
CA ALA A 87 7.22 -19.16 12.35
C ALA A 87 8.25 -18.36 11.53
N ALA A 88 9.53 -18.51 11.84
CA ALA A 88 10.62 -17.85 11.13
C ALA A 88 10.77 -18.37 9.69
N ALA A 89 10.55 -19.67 9.43
CA ALA A 89 10.50 -20.23 8.08
C ALA A 89 9.33 -19.66 7.28
N LYS A 90 8.12 -19.59 7.89
CA LYS A 90 6.96 -18.95 7.26
C LYS A 90 7.22 -17.46 6.95
N PHE A 91 7.89 -16.72 7.83
CA PHE A 91 8.29 -15.33 7.57
C PHE A 91 9.26 -15.20 6.38
N ARG A 92 10.25 -16.10 6.30
CA ARG A 92 11.19 -16.18 5.17
C ARG A 92 10.47 -16.46 3.86
N ASP A 93 9.52 -17.37 3.86
CA ASP A 93 8.80 -17.73 2.64
C ASP A 93 7.86 -16.62 2.19
N LEU A 94 7.24 -15.89 3.12
CA LEU A 94 6.53 -14.65 2.83
C LEU A 94 7.44 -13.61 2.18
N GLU A 95 8.71 -13.48 2.62
CA GLU A 95 9.70 -12.63 1.99
C GLU A 95 10.05 -13.07 0.57
N LYS A 96 10.26 -14.36 0.34
CA LYS A 96 10.58 -14.92 -0.98
C LYS A 96 9.43 -14.77 -1.98
N SER A 97 8.19 -14.83 -1.49
CA SER A 97 6.98 -14.76 -2.34
C SER A 97 6.63 -13.35 -2.83
N GLY A 98 7.22 -12.30 -2.23
CA GLY A 98 6.99 -10.93 -2.65
C GLY A 98 7.85 -10.54 -3.84
N THR A 99 7.24 -10.18 -4.96
CA THR A 99 7.86 -9.49 -6.12
C THR A 99 8.30 -8.05 -5.80
N ASP A 100 8.16 -7.61 -4.55
CA ASP A 100 8.22 -6.22 -4.17
C ASP A 100 9.67 -5.78 -3.93
N ARG A 101 10.18 -4.95 -4.85
CA ARG A 101 11.48 -4.32 -4.73
C ARG A 101 11.49 -3.45 -3.47
N ALA A 102 12.15 -3.95 -2.44
CA ALA A 102 12.69 -3.18 -1.35
C ALA A 102 11.66 -2.34 -0.57
N TYR A 103 10.87 -3.00 0.27
CA TYR A 103 10.60 -2.39 1.56
C TYR A 103 11.79 -2.71 2.46
N PRO A 104 12.71 -1.77 2.75
CA PRO A 104 13.65 -1.98 3.84
C PRO A 104 12.76 -2.13 5.07
N SER A 105 12.73 -3.32 5.68
CA SER A 105 12.11 -3.41 7.00
C SER A 105 12.84 -2.36 7.82
N SER A 106 12.13 -1.37 8.38
CA SER A 106 12.76 -0.37 9.27
C SER A 106 13.40 -1.03 10.50
N TRP A 107 13.14 -2.32 10.68
CA TRP A 107 13.71 -3.26 11.63
C TRP A 107 15.02 -3.91 11.17
N THR A 108 15.48 -3.65 9.94
CA THR A 108 16.74 -4.20 9.43
C THR A 108 17.91 -3.44 10.06
N CYS A 109 18.39 -3.93 11.20
CA CYS A 109 19.59 -3.40 11.84
C CYS A 109 20.77 -3.57 10.87
N PRO A 110 21.42 -2.48 10.38
CA PRO A 110 22.39 -2.54 9.28
C PRO A 110 23.70 -3.30 9.58
N SER A 111 23.91 -3.70 10.83
CA SER A 111 25.19 -4.21 11.33
C SER A 111 25.29 -5.74 11.43
N ILE A 112 24.21 -6.49 11.14
CA ILE A 112 24.24 -7.94 11.30
C ILE A 112 24.36 -8.59 9.92
N ARG A 113 25.38 -9.44 9.72
CA ARG A 113 25.37 -10.46 8.65
C ARG A 113 24.20 -11.40 8.94
N MET A 114 23.03 -11.01 8.48
CA MET A 114 21.76 -11.60 8.87
C MET A 114 21.52 -12.87 8.04
N GLY A 115 22.03 -14.00 8.53
CA GLY A 115 21.52 -15.31 8.14
C GLY A 115 20.10 -15.52 8.67
N ASP A 116 19.73 -16.77 8.83
CA ASP A 116 18.39 -17.19 9.25
C ASP A 116 17.93 -16.62 10.61
N GLU A 117 18.87 -16.28 11.50
CA GLU A 117 18.61 -15.64 12.80
C GLU A 117 17.81 -14.33 12.70
N ARG A 118 17.87 -13.63 11.56
CA ARG A 118 17.10 -12.40 11.36
C ARG A 118 15.60 -12.62 11.50
N PHE A 119 15.12 -13.76 11.00
CA PHE A 119 13.70 -14.09 10.98
C PHE A 119 13.21 -14.47 12.38
N TYR A 120 14.04 -15.13 13.18
CA TYR A 120 13.75 -15.39 14.59
C TYR A 120 13.53 -14.07 15.35
N ARG A 121 14.44 -13.11 15.16
CA ARG A 121 14.35 -11.79 15.81
C ARG A 121 13.15 -11.00 15.34
N GLU A 122 12.85 -11.05 14.05
CA GLU A 122 11.68 -10.38 13.48
C GLU A 122 10.37 -10.94 14.05
N VAL A 123 10.25 -12.27 14.13
CA VAL A 123 9.09 -12.93 14.75
C VAL A 123 8.94 -12.52 16.21
N ILE A 124 10.02 -12.52 16.99
CA ILE A 124 9.99 -12.08 18.40
C ILE A 124 9.53 -10.62 18.50
N ALA A 125 10.03 -9.73 17.63
CA ALA A 125 9.62 -8.33 17.62
C ALA A 125 8.12 -8.18 17.31
N TYR A 126 7.62 -8.89 16.30
CA TYR A 126 6.19 -8.89 15.95
C TYR A 126 5.31 -9.44 17.08
N ALA A 127 5.74 -10.52 17.74
CA ALA A 127 5.03 -11.08 18.88
C ALA A 127 4.95 -10.10 20.06
N ARG A 128 6.04 -9.38 20.34
CA ARG A 128 6.07 -8.33 21.37
C ARG A 128 5.12 -7.18 21.01
N GLU A 129 5.11 -6.75 19.75
CA GLU A 129 4.22 -5.67 19.29
C GLU A 129 2.75 -6.07 19.41
N GLN A 130 2.36 -7.29 19.01
CA GLN A 130 0.98 -7.75 19.18
C GLN A 130 0.54 -7.84 20.65
N LEU A 131 1.49 -8.11 21.55
CA LEU A 131 1.23 -8.25 22.98
C LEU A 131 1.55 -6.99 23.79
N HIS A 132 1.70 -5.81 23.15
CA HIS A 132 2.02 -4.56 23.84
C HIS A 132 1.01 -4.22 24.97
N LEU A 133 -0.26 -4.60 24.82
CA LEU A 133 -1.30 -4.43 25.86
C LEU A 133 -1.34 -5.54 26.91
N LYS A 134 -0.55 -6.61 26.75
CA LYS A 134 -0.49 -7.79 27.63
C LYS A 134 0.95 -8.10 28.04
N PRO A 135 1.62 -7.21 28.80
CA PRO A 135 3.06 -7.31 29.09
C PRO A 135 3.45 -8.58 29.85
N ALA A 136 2.57 -9.11 30.72
CA ALA A 136 2.82 -10.37 31.42
C ALA A 136 2.92 -11.56 30.43
N LEU A 137 1.99 -11.64 29.48
CA LEU A 137 2.00 -12.67 28.43
C LEU A 137 3.18 -12.48 27.48
N ALA A 138 3.54 -11.23 27.17
CA ALA A 138 4.70 -10.91 26.35
C ALA A 138 6.02 -11.38 27.02
N ALA A 139 6.13 -11.24 28.34
CA ALA A 139 7.30 -11.69 29.10
C ALA A 139 7.41 -13.22 29.12
N THR A 140 6.31 -13.93 29.37
CA THR A 140 6.31 -15.41 29.37
C THR A 140 6.61 -15.97 27.98
N LEU A 141 5.99 -15.40 26.94
CA LEU A 141 6.27 -15.78 25.56
C LEU A 141 7.72 -15.46 25.19
N GLY A 142 8.21 -14.27 25.54
CA GLY A 142 9.59 -13.87 25.27
C GLY A 142 10.62 -14.84 25.84
N ALA A 143 10.44 -15.28 27.10
CA ALA A 143 11.32 -16.26 27.72
C ALA A 143 11.30 -17.62 26.99
N ARG A 144 10.11 -18.07 26.55
CA ARG A 144 9.95 -19.29 25.75
C ARG A 144 10.68 -19.19 24.41
N LEU A 145 10.44 -18.11 23.66
CA LEU A 145 11.04 -17.89 22.34
C LEU A 145 12.57 -17.74 22.42
N GLU A 146 13.10 -17.11 23.47
CA GLU A 146 14.55 -17.02 23.69
C GLU A 146 15.18 -18.38 23.96
N MET A 147 14.49 -19.25 24.71
CA MET A 147 14.91 -20.63 24.93
C MET A 147 14.89 -21.45 23.62
N GLU A 148 13.82 -21.35 22.81
CA GLU A 148 13.75 -22.00 21.50
C GLU A 148 14.90 -21.53 20.58
N MET A 149 15.19 -20.23 20.54
CA MET A 149 16.30 -19.69 19.76
C MET A 149 17.66 -20.19 20.26
N GLN A 150 17.85 -20.34 21.57
CA GLN A 150 19.09 -20.85 22.15
C GLN A 150 19.29 -22.34 21.86
N GLN A 151 18.21 -23.13 21.91
CA GLN A 151 18.24 -24.55 21.56
C GLN A 151 18.70 -24.76 20.11
N GLU A 152 18.19 -23.98 19.16
CA GLU A 152 18.61 -24.03 17.75
C GLU A 152 20.09 -23.67 17.55
N ARG A 153 20.61 -22.72 18.35
CA ARG A 153 22.04 -22.39 18.32
C ARG A 153 22.90 -23.57 18.77
N GLU A 154 22.46 -24.31 19.78
CA GLU A 154 23.20 -25.43 20.37
C GLU A 154 23.13 -26.70 19.49
N CYS A 155 22.03 -26.93 18.78
CA CYS A 155 21.81 -28.14 17.96
C CYS A 155 22.51 -28.16 16.58
N GLY A 156 23.25 -27.11 16.21
CA GLY A 156 23.94 -27.05 14.91
C GLY A 156 24.04 -25.67 14.28
N GLY A 157 23.56 -24.63 14.98
CA GLY A 157 23.52 -23.25 14.52
C GLY A 157 22.19 -22.92 13.84
N ILE A 158 21.77 -21.66 13.96
CA ILE A 158 20.46 -21.21 13.44
C ILE A 158 20.42 -21.37 11.92
N ARG A 159 19.64 -22.35 11.47
CA ARG A 159 19.30 -22.60 10.07
C ARG A 159 17.79 -22.84 10.00
N LEU A 160 17.13 -22.20 9.04
CA LEU A 160 15.73 -22.46 8.77
C LEU A 160 15.64 -23.67 7.85
N ALA A 161 14.77 -24.62 8.19
CA ALA A 161 14.43 -25.73 7.31
C ALA A 161 13.97 -25.20 5.95
N ASP A 162 14.35 -25.87 4.87
CA ASP A 162 13.96 -25.50 3.50
C ASP A 162 12.45 -25.67 3.28
#